data_AF-A0A4R6CQ00-F1
#
_entry.id   AF-A0A4R6CQ00-F1
#
_cell.length_a   1.000
_cell.length_b   1.000
_cell.length_c   1.000
_cell.angle_alpha   90.00
_cell.angle_beta   90.00
_cell.angle_gamma   90.00
#
_symmetry.space_group_name_H-M   'P 1'
#
loop_
_entity.id
_entity.type
_entity.pdbx_description
1 polymer ?
#
loop_
_entity_poly.entity_id
_entity_poly.type
_entity_poly.pdbx_seq_one_letter_code
_entity_poly.pdbx_strand_id
1 'polypeptide(L)'
;PDLGSLVLLATCDGKTVLLTGDARGDHIRAGLATAGLAKGKKLHVDVLTVPQHGSSRNLDETFFRSVTADTYVISADGRYGQPDVETLQWIVSSAKGRRGSITLVVTNETESTRELRRSFDPVAYGYTLEVLEPGSPRHVITLS
;
A
#
# COMPACT_ATOMS: atom_id res chain seq x y z
N PRO A 1 2.78 -10.53 -15.23
CA PRO A 1 1.66 -9.65 -14.84
C PRO A 1 0.34 -10.40 -15.00
N ASP A 2 -0.48 -10.45 -13.95
CA ASP A 2 -1.78 -11.13 -14.03
C ASP A 2 -2.86 -10.16 -14.53
N LEU A 3 -3.29 -10.36 -15.77
CA LEU A 3 -4.37 -9.58 -16.40
C LEU A 3 -5.76 -9.94 -15.86
N GLY A 4 -5.87 -11.00 -15.05
CA GLY A 4 -7.12 -11.51 -14.47
C GLY A 4 -7.42 -11.07 -13.05
N SER A 5 -6.64 -10.17 -12.45
CA SER A 5 -6.87 -9.72 -11.07
C SER A 5 -8.17 -8.91 -10.96
N LEU A 6 -9.01 -9.27 -9.98
CA LEU A 6 -10.20 -8.51 -9.61
C LEU A 6 -9.85 -7.51 -8.51
N VAL A 7 -10.24 -6.24 -8.70
CA VAL A 7 -10.07 -5.17 -7.71
C VAL A 7 -11.41 -4.91 -7.03
N LEU A 8 -11.44 -4.99 -5.69
CA LEU A 8 -12.63 -4.79 -4.88
C LEU A 8 -12.45 -3.57 -3.97
N LEU A 9 -13.36 -2.59 -4.09
CA LEU A 9 -13.52 -1.54 -3.08
C LEU A 9 -14.69 -1.93 -2.16
N ALA A 10 -14.39 -2.33 -0.93
CA ALA A 10 -15.38 -2.62 0.10
C ALA A 10 -15.65 -1.38 0.95
N THR A 11 -16.91 -1.09 1.23
CA THR A 11 -17.33 0.04 2.08
C THR A 11 -18.30 -0.42 3.15
N CYS A 12 -18.07 -0.01 4.40
CA CYS A 12 -18.96 -0.27 5.54
C CYS A 12 -18.83 0.87 6.55
N ASP A 13 -19.94 1.45 7.01
CA ASP A 13 -19.98 2.56 7.98
C ASP A 13 -19.03 3.73 7.65
N GLY A 14 -18.92 4.05 6.36
CA GLY A 14 -18.05 5.11 5.86
C GLY A 14 -16.56 4.76 5.79
N LYS A 15 -16.16 3.55 6.21
CA LYS A 15 -14.80 3.01 6.05
C LYS A 15 -14.64 2.28 4.73
N THR A 16 -13.43 2.24 4.21
CA THR A 16 -13.09 1.79 2.87
C THR A 16 -11.84 0.91 2.86
N VAL A 17 -11.93 -0.23 2.17
CA VAL A 17 -10.82 -1.15 1.95
C VAL A 17 -10.70 -1.45 0.46
N LEU A 18 -9.54 -1.15 -0.12
CA LEU A 18 -9.23 -1.51 -1.51
C LEU A 18 -8.37 -2.78 -1.54
N LEU A 19 -8.97 -3.87 -1.99
CA LEU A 19 -8.32 -5.16 -2.24
C LEU A 19 -7.93 -5.23 -3.71
N THR A 20 -6.63 -5.32 -4.00
CA THR A 20 -6.13 -5.14 -5.37
C THR A 20 -5.71 -6.42 -6.06
N GLY A 21 -5.53 -7.52 -5.32
CA GLY A 21 -4.86 -8.71 -5.85
C GLY A 21 -3.51 -8.35 -6.48
N ASP A 22 -3.20 -8.93 -7.64
CA ASP A 22 -1.96 -8.69 -8.40
C ASP A 22 -2.18 -7.72 -9.57
N ALA A 23 -3.20 -6.87 -9.49
CA ALA A 23 -3.54 -5.91 -10.53
C ALA A 23 -2.43 -4.86 -10.72
N ARG A 24 -2.26 -4.40 -11.96
CA ARG A 24 -1.34 -3.30 -12.28
C ARG A 24 -1.90 -1.96 -11.81
N GLY A 25 -1.01 -1.06 -11.39
CA GLY A 25 -1.39 0.27 -10.91
C GLY A 25 -2.12 1.13 -11.96
N ASP A 26 -1.73 1.02 -13.23
CA ASP A 26 -2.41 1.70 -14.35
C ASP A 26 -3.84 1.18 -14.58
N HIS A 27 -4.04 -0.14 -14.50
CA HIS A 27 -5.35 -0.76 -14.63
C HIS A 27 -6.27 -0.41 -13.45
N ILE A 28 -5.76 -0.39 -12.23
CA ILE A 28 -6.52 0.06 -11.05
C ILE A 28 -6.98 1.50 -11.26
N ARG A 29 -6.09 2.40 -11.67
CA ARG A 29 -6.45 3.81 -11.92
C ARG A 29 -7.47 3.98 -13.03
N ALA A 30 -7.34 3.23 -14.12
CA ALA A 30 -8.33 3.23 -15.20
C ALA A 30 -9.69 2.74 -14.71
N GLY A 31 -9.73 1.63 -13.97
CA GLY A 31 -10.96 1.09 -13.39
C GLY A 31 -11.64 2.07 -12.42
N LEU A 32 -10.88 2.72 -11.53
CA LEU A 32 -11.40 3.74 -10.62
C LEU A 32 -11.97 4.96 -11.36
N ALA A 33 -11.35 5.36 -12.47
CA ALA A 33 -11.85 6.46 -13.30
C ALA A 33 -13.16 6.08 -13.99
N THR A 34 -13.22 4.90 -14.62
CA THR A 34 -14.44 4.40 -15.28
C THR A 34 -15.59 4.17 -14.30
N ALA A 35 -15.30 3.76 -13.06
CA ALA A 35 -16.29 3.60 -12.00
C ALA A 35 -16.73 4.93 -11.35
N GLY A 36 -16.14 6.07 -11.72
CA GLY A 36 -16.45 7.37 -11.10
C GLY A 36 -15.99 7.51 -9.65
N LEU A 37 -15.08 6.64 -9.19
CA LEU A 37 -14.58 6.59 -7.81
C LEU A 37 -13.37 7.50 -7.57
N ALA A 38 -12.70 7.94 -8.64
CA ALA A 38 -11.51 8.79 -8.57
C ALA A 38 -11.88 10.30 -8.53
N LYS A 39 -12.16 10.84 -7.34
CA LYS A 39 -12.40 12.28 -7.13
C LYS A 39 -11.16 13.09 -7.49
N GLY A 40 -11.24 13.91 -8.54
CA GLY A 40 -10.09 14.68 -9.01
C GLY A 40 -8.88 13.81 -9.40
N LYS A 41 -9.13 12.61 -9.95
CA LYS A 41 -8.11 11.58 -10.27
C LYS A 41 -7.42 10.97 -9.05
N LYS A 42 -7.98 11.13 -7.85
CA LYS A 42 -7.46 10.56 -6.62
C LYS A 42 -8.51 9.72 -5.90
N LEU A 43 -8.05 8.69 -5.21
CA LEU A 43 -8.80 7.92 -4.24
C LEU A 43 -7.98 7.87 -2.96
N HIS A 44 -8.63 8.09 -1.83
CA HIS A 44 -8.06 7.83 -0.51
C HIS A 44 -8.94 6.78 0.17
N VAL A 45 -8.32 5.76 0.74
CA VAL A 45 -9.00 4.67 1.46
C VAL A 45 -8.43 4.47 2.84
N ASP A 46 -9.15 3.81 3.74
CA ASP A 46 -8.63 3.52 5.07
C ASP A 46 -7.57 2.41 5.00
N VAL A 47 -7.80 1.37 4.18
CA VAL A 47 -6.85 0.26 3.98
C VAL A 47 -6.63 -0.03 2.49
N LEU A 48 -5.37 -0.12 2.08
CA LEU A 48 -4.96 -0.61 0.77
C LEU A 48 -4.11 -1.86 0.92
N THR A 49 -4.53 -2.98 0.33
CA THR A 49 -3.60 -4.09 0.09
C THR A 49 -2.71 -3.69 -1.08
N VAL A 50 -1.39 -3.68 -0.89
CA VAL A 50 -0.46 -3.30 -1.96
C VAL A 50 -0.40 -4.42 -3.00
N PRO A 51 -0.54 -4.12 -4.30
CA PRO A 51 -0.55 -5.17 -5.32
C PRO A 51 0.74 -5.98 -5.36
N GLN A 52 0.61 -7.27 -5.72
CA GLN A 52 1.73 -8.14 -6.06
C GLN A 52 2.89 -8.10 -5.05
N HIS A 53 2.55 -8.22 -3.77
CA HIS A 53 3.51 -8.23 -2.66
C HIS A 53 4.39 -6.97 -2.56
N GLY A 54 4.01 -5.88 -3.24
CA GLY A 54 4.79 -4.64 -3.32
C GLY A 54 5.89 -4.66 -4.37
N SER A 55 5.77 -5.46 -5.45
CA SER A 55 6.71 -5.37 -6.57
C SER A 55 6.55 -4.08 -7.37
N SER A 56 7.66 -3.40 -7.68
CA SER A 56 7.68 -2.17 -8.47
C SER A 56 7.43 -2.40 -9.96
N ARG A 57 7.47 -3.66 -10.44
CA ARG A 57 7.31 -4.00 -11.87
C ARG A 57 5.99 -3.52 -12.49
N ASN A 58 4.93 -3.40 -11.69
CA ASN A 58 3.59 -3.04 -12.14
C ASN A 58 3.02 -1.82 -11.37
N LEU A 59 3.88 -1.14 -10.61
CA LEU A 59 3.54 -0.01 -9.76
C LEU A 59 4.47 1.16 -10.11
N ASP A 60 4.04 2.36 -9.79
CA ASP A 60 4.86 3.55 -9.96
C ASP A 60 4.49 4.62 -8.94
N GLU A 61 5.28 5.69 -8.89
CA GLU A 61 5.01 6.84 -8.03
C GLU A 61 3.64 7.48 -8.33
N THR A 62 3.21 7.46 -9.59
CA THR A 62 1.92 8.05 -10.00
C THR A 62 0.75 7.30 -9.37
N PHE A 63 0.84 5.98 -9.27
CA PHE A 63 -0.12 5.14 -8.56
C PHE A 63 -0.22 5.57 -7.09
N PHE A 64 0.88 5.61 -6.35
CA PHE A 64 0.85 5.96 -4.93
C PHE A 64 0.53 7.44 -4.65
N ARG A 65 0.68 8.33 -5.63
CA ARG A 65 0.18 9.71 -5.56
C ARG A 65 -1.33 9.84 -5.84
N SER A 66 -1.92 8.87 -6.54
CA SER A 66 -3.33 8.89 -6.93
C SER A 66 -4.20 7.99 -6.07
N VAL A 67 -3.69 6.86 -5.60
CA VAL A 67 -4.37 5.94 -4.67
C VAL A 67 -3.58 5.94 -3.37
N THR A 68 -4.12 6.60 -2.36
CA THR A 68 -3.48 6.74 -1.04
C THR A 68 -4.28 6.02 0.03
N ALA A 69 -3.63 5.63 1.13
CA ALA A 69 -4.32 5.03 2.25
C ALA A 69 -3.78 5.50 3.59
N ASP A 70 -4.57 5.30 4.65
CA ASP A 70 -4.07 5.44 6.02
C ASP A 70 -3.24 4.22 6.42
N THR A 71 -3.66 3.02 5.99
CA THR A 71 -2.93 1.76 6.21
C THR A 71 -2.64 1.05 4.89
N TYR A 72 -1.38 0.67 4.68
CA TYR A 72 -0.90 -0.11 3.55
C TYR A 72 -0.53 -1.51 4.04
N VAL A 73 -1.22 -2.54 3.57
CA VAL A 73 -0.94 -3.94 3.89
C VAL A 73 -0.10 -4.56 2.78
N ILE A 74 1.09 -5.02 3.13
CA ILE A 74 2.06 -5.62 2.22
C ILE A 74 2.32 -7.06 2.68
N SER A 75 1.59 -7.97 2.06
CA SER A 75 1.83 -9.40 2.24
C SER A 75 2.97 -9.81 1.32
N ALA A 76 4.16 -10.08 1.85
CA ALA A 76 5.33 -10.53 1.09
C ALA A 76 6.06 -11.56 1.95
N ASP A 77 6.44 -12.69 1.35
CA ASP A 77 7.07 -13.81 2.06
C ASP A 77 8.57 -13.60 2.35
N GLY A 78 9.09 -12.40 2.05
CA GLY A 78 10.49 -12.03 2.18
C GLY A 78 11.42 -12.73 1.18
N ARG A 79 10.87 -13.50 0.24
CA ARG A 79 11.62 -14.12 -0.85
C ARG A 79 11.60 -13.19 -2.06
N TYR A 80 12.53 -13.42 -2.99
CA TYR A 80 12.62 -12.68 -4.25
C TYR A 80 12.78 -11.15 -4.14
N GLY A 81 13.16 -10.64 -2.96
CA GLY A 81 13.41 -9.21 -2.72
C GLY A 81 12.16 -8.36 -2.48
N GLN A 82 10.99 -8.96 -2.29
CA GLN A 82 9.72 -8.23 -2.14
C GLN A 82 9.39 -7.91 -0.67
N PRO A 83 8.78 -6.76 -0.36
CA PRO A 83 8.47 -5.66 -1.29
C PRO A 83 9.74 -4.98 -1.82
N ASP A 84 9.66 -4.46 -3.04
CA ASP A 84 10.76 -3.70 -3.63
C ASP A 84 10.91 -2.36 -2.88
N VAL A 85 12.17 -1.92 -2.65
CA VAL A 85 12.45 -0.66 -1.95
C VAL A 85 11.74 0.52 -2.61
N GLU A 86 11.73 0.57 -3.95
CA GLU A 86 11.06 1.61 -4.75
C GLU A 86 9.57 1.76 -4.37
N THR A 87 8.86 0.65 -4.22
CA THR A 87 7.45 0.64 -3.81
C THR A 87 7.28 1.28 -2.43
N LEU A 88 8.12 0.88 -1.47
CA LEU A 88 8.10 1.43 -0.11
C LEU A 88 8.40 2.94 -0.13
N GLN A 89 9.37 3.36 -0.94
CA GLN A 89 9.75 4.76 -1.12
C GLN A 89 8.60 5.59 -1.68
N TRP A 90 7.90 5.11 -2.71
CA TRP A 90 6.75 5.80 -3.29
C TRP A 90 5.61 5.98 -2.28
N ILE A 91 5.35 4.95 -1.46
CA ILE A 91 4.34 5.01 -0.38
C ILE A 91 4.71 6.10 0.63
N VAL A 92 5.89 6.04 1.25
CA VAL A 92 6.26 7.00 2.32
C VAL A 92 6.46 8.42 1.77
N SER A 93 6.93 8.55 0.53
CA SER A 93 7.07 9.87 -0.13
C SER A 93 5.71 10.50 -0.43
N SER A 94 4.67 9.69 -0.68
CA SER A 94 3.30 10.19 -0.82
C SER A 94 2.72 10.72 0.50
N ALA A 95 3.25 10.26 1.64
CA ALA A 95 2.83 10.66 2.97
C ALA A 95 3.52 11.93 3.48
N LYS A 96 4.75 12.20 3.03
CA LYS A 96 5.56 13.33 3.48
C LYS A 96 4.81 14.67 3.36
N GLY A 97 4.75 15.40 4.49
CA GLY A 97 4.10 16.71 4.57
C GLY A 97 2.57 16.67 4.67
N ARG A 98 1.94 15.48 4.71
CA ARG A 98 0.52 15.35 5.06
C ARG A 98 0.33 15.57 6.56
N ARG A 99 -0.89 15.94 6.95
CA ARG A 99 -1.30 15.89 8.37
C ARG A 99 -1.52 14.44 8.76
N GLY A 100 -0.88 14.00 9.84
CA GLY A 100 -0.96 12.63 10.33
C GLY A 100 0.14 11.72 9.78
N SER A 101 0.10 10.46 10.18
CA SER A 101 1.02 9.42 9.73
C SER A 101 0.27 8.28 9.06
N ILE A 102 0.88 7.66 8.06
CA ILE A 102 0.40 6.40 7.50
C ILE A 102 1.02 5.21 8.22
N THR A 103 0.40 4.03 8.12
CA THR A 103 0.94 2.77 8.66
C THR A 103 1.25 1.81 7.52
N LEU A 104 2.47 1.28 7.47
CA LEU A 104 2.82 0.14 6.63
C LEU A 104 2.80 -1.12 7.50
N VAL A 105 1.92 -2.06 7.17
CA VAL A 105 1.87 -3.39 7.79
C VAL A 105 2.52 -4.38 6.85
N VAL A 106 3.64 -4.97 7.25
CA VAL A 106 4.36 -5.99 6.47
C VAL A 106 4.28 -7.34 7.17
N THR A 107 4.01 -8.38 6.40
CA THR A 107 3.95 -9.76 6.96
C THR A 107 5.30 -10.30 7.42
N ASN A 108 6.41 -9.83 6.84
CA ASN A 108 7.77 -10.24 7.19
C ASN A 108 8.73 -9.04 7.14
N GLU A 109 9.76 -9.03 7.98
CA GLU A 109 10.88 -8.09 7.84
C GLU A 109 11.80 -8.55 6.71
N THR A 110 12.12 -7.65 5.80
CA THR A 110 13.00 -7.88 4.64
C THR A 110 14.13 -6.85 4.62
N GLU A 111 15.18 -7.07 3.83
CA GLU A 111 16.23 -6.05 3.70
C GLU A 111 15.67 -4.73 3.16
N SER A 112 14.70 -4.79 2.25
CA SER A 112 14.02 -3.59 1.74
C SER A 112 13.34 -2.78 2.84
N THR A 113 12.69 -3.46 3.79
CA THR A 113 12.05 -2.78 4.93
C THR A 113 13.05 -2.19 5.92
N ARG A 114 14.23 -2.82 6.08
CA ARG A 114 15.33 -2.27 6.88
C ARG A 114 15.97 -1.08 6.19
N GLU A 115 16.18 -1.16 4.88
CA GLU A 115 16.70 -0.09 4.06
C GLU A 115 15.78 1.13 4.11
N LEU A 116 14.45 0.93 4.02
CA LEU A 116 13.47 2.00 4.18
C LEU A 116 13.71 2.77 5.50
N ARG A 117 13.83 2.06 6.64
CA ARG A 117 14.06 2.69 7.95
C ARG A 117 15.41 3.42 8.04
N ARG A 118 16.45 2.94 7.34
CA ARG A 118 17.77 3.59 7.31
C ARG A 118 17.77 4.86 6.44
N SER A 119 17.03 4.84 5.34
CA SER A 119 17.07 5.89 4.31
C SER A 119 15.96 6.94 4.47
N PHE A 120 14.85 6.61 5.13
CA PHE A 120 13.67 7.46 5.27
C PHE A 120 13.27 7.55 6.74
N ASP A 121 13.62 8.66 7.39
CA ASP A 121 13.28 8.90 8.79
C ASP A 121 11.75 8.83 9.01
N PRO A 122 11.24 7.93 9.87
CA PRO A 122 9.81 7.73 10.07
C PRO A 122 9.06 8.98 10.52
N VAL A 123 9.68 9.83 11.33
CA VAL A 123 9.07 11.07 11.83
C VAL A 123 8.99 12.10 10.71
N ALA A 124 10.06 12.29 9.94
CA ALA A 124 10.13 13.25 8.85
C ALA A 124 9.22 12.88 7.65
N TYR A 125 9.03 11.58 7.39
CA TYR A 125 8.18 11.08 6.31
C TYR A 125 6.75 10.76 6.77
N GLY A 126 6.48 10.77 8.07
CA GLY A 126 5.15 10.57 8.64
C GLY A 126 4.65 9.14 8.42
N TYR A 127 5.43 8.13 8.80
CA TYR A 127 4.99 6.74 8.70
C TYR A 127 5.39 5.91 9.92
N THR A 128 4.62 4.85 10.17
CA THR A 128 5.01 3.72 11.01
C THR A 128 5.19 2.48 10.14
N LEU A 129 6.08 1.58 10.56
CA LEU A 129 6.29 0.29 9.92
C LEU A 129 6.09 -0.81 10.96
N GLU A 130 4.98 -1.52 10.84
CA GLU A 130 4.59 -2.66 11.67
C GLU A 130 4.95 -3.95 10.94
N VAL A 131 5.75 -4.79 11.60
CA VAL A 131 6.08 -6.13 11.11
C VAL A 131 5.27 -7.12 11.92
N LEU A 132 4.53 -8.01 11.25
CA LEU A 132 3.79 -9.07 11.93
C LEU A 132 4.77 -9.98 12.71
N GLU A 133 4.33 -10.42 13.89
CA GLU A 133 5.08 -11.40 14.66
C GLU A 133 5.24 -12.71 13.86
N PRO A 134 6.46 -13.26 13.76
CA PRO A 134 6.68 -14.52 13.06
C PRO A 134 5.76 -15.64 13.59
N GLY A 135 5.07 -16.32 12.68
CA GLY A 135 4.14 -17.39 13.02
C GLY A 135 2.75 -16.94 13.47
N SER A 136 2.46 -15.64 13.54
CA SER A 136 1.09 -15.16 13.77
C SER A 136 0.23 -15.40 12.53
N PRO A 137 -0.89 -16.15 12.63
CA PRO A 137 -1.77 -16.42 11.49
C PRO A 137 -2.72 -15.26 11.17
N ARG A 138 -2.66 -14.15 11.94
CA ARG A 138 -3.59 -13.02 11.80
C ARG A 138 -2.96 -11.70 12.21
N HIS A 139 -3.47 -10.62 11.63
CA HIS A 139 -3.26 -9.26 12.08
C HIS A 139 -4.59 -8.52 12.04
N VAL A 140 -4.87 -7.69 13.04
CA VAL A 140 -6.15 -7.00 13.20
C VAL A 140 -5.93 -5.51 13.02
N ILE A 141 -6.52 -4.95 11.97
CA ILE A 141 -6.55 -3.50 11.74
C ILE A 141 -7.90 -2.99 12.22
N THR A 142 -7.89 -2.05 13.16
CA THR A 142 -9.11 -1.41 13.66
C THR A 142 -9.25 -0.04 13.01
N LEU A 143 -10.39 0.18 12.34
CA LEU A 143 -10.70 1.45 11.69
C LEU A 143 -11.64 2.25 12.60
N SER A 144 -11.17 3.41 13.07
CA SER A 144 -11.93 4.35 13.90
C SER A 144 -12.59 5.43 13.08
#